data_AF-A0A318CY43-F1
#
_entry.id   AF-A0A318CY43-F1
#
_cell.length_a   1.000
_cell.length_b   1.000
_cell.length_c   1.000
_cell.angle_alpha   90.00
_cell.angle_beta   90.00
_cell.angle_gamma   90.00
#
_symmetry.space_group_name_H-M   'P 1'
#
loop_
_entity.id
_entity.type
_entity.pdbx_description
1 polymer ?
#
loop_
_entity_poly.entity_id
_entity_poly.type
_entity_poly.pdbx_seq_one_letter_code
_entity_poly.pdbx_strand_id
1 'polypeptide(L)'
;MFKDLENLFDFADRAVADVQERYSKEVRCKKGCTDCCHAVFDVSLIEALYIRRHFDSLDRKQRRAALNIAKKALKSWDQLVTAKADLSLARIRCPLLTDSGECVCYKARPINCRTYGIPTVIGDRSHVCGLSGFEQGKTYPTLNLAHLQKRLYELSVALEGNERGKRRWPVAAVLLF
;
A
#
# COMPACT_ATOMS: atom_id res chain seq x y z
N MET A 1 9.94 -3.40 18.21
CA MET A 1 8.54 -3.69 17.83
C MET A 1 8.40 -3.95 16.34
N PHE A 2 8.85 -3.07 15.43
CA PHE A 2 8.60 -3.22 13.99
C PHE A 2 9.72 -3.87 13.16
N LYS A 3 10.76 -4.43 13.79
CA LYS A 3 11.95 -4.94 13.10
C LYS A 3 11.62 -5.97 12.00
N ASP A 4 10.71 -6.90 12.28
CA ASP A 4 10.31 -7.91 11.28
C ASP A 4 9.48 -7.33 10.13
N LEU A 5 8.70 -6.28 10.40
CA LEU A 5 7.99 -5.53 9.36
C LEU A 5 8.97 -4.75 8.49
N GLU A 6 9.96 -4.08 9.12
CA GLU A 6 11.01 -3.34 8.41
C GLU A 6 11.85 -4.28 7.53
N ASN A 7 12.20 -5.47 8.03
CA ASN A 7 12.86 -6.51 7.22
C ASN A 7 12.00 -6.94 6.01
N LEU A 8 10.68 -7.06 6.19
CA LEU A 8 9.76 -7.40 5.10
C LEU A 8 9.67 -6.26 4.06
N PHE A 9 9.68 -5.01 4.53
CA PHE A 9 9.74 -3.84 3.65
C PHE A 9 11.05 -3.78 2.86
N ASP A 10 12.19 -4.03 3.51
CA ASP A 10 13.49 -4.07 2.85
C ASP A 10 13.55 -5.19 1.80
N PHE A 11 12.99 -6.36 2.10
CA PHE A 11 12.85 -7.43 1.12
C PHE A 11 12.05 -6.97 -0.11
N ALA A 12 10.88 -6.37 0.11
CA ALA A 12 10.03 -5.90 -0.98
C ALA A 12 10.71 -4.80 -1.81
N ASP A 13 11.35 -3.82 -1.16
CA ASP A 13 12.05 -2.74 -1.84
C ASP A 13 13.26 -3.26 -2.65
N ARG A 14 14.01 -4.26 -2.14
CA ARG A 14 15.10 -4.91 -2.90
C ARG A 14 14.58 -5.66 -4.12
N ALA A 15 13.49 -6.42 -3.98
CA ALA A 15 12.89 -7.13 -5.10
C ALA A 15 12.38 -6.16 -6.18
N VAL A 16 11.79 -5.04 -5.78
CA VAL A 16 11.37 -3.97 -6.70
C VAL A 16 12.56 -3.34 -7.41
N ALA A 17 13.65 -3.07 -6.68
CA ALA A 17 14.87 -2.52 -7.26
C ALA A 17 15.51 -3.46 -8.29
N ASP A 18 15.57 -4.76 -8.02
CA ASP A 18 16.09 -5.76 -8.98
C ASP A 18 15.27 -5.80 -10.27
N VAL A 19 13.94 -5.79 -10.17
CA VAL A 19 13.07 -5.73 -11.36
C VAL A 19 13.23 -4.40 -12.09
N GLN A 20 13.34 -3.29 -11.38
CA GLN A 20 13.53 -1.97 -11.97
C GLN A 20 14.87 -1.84 -12.70
N GLU A 21 15.93 -2.47 -12.20
CA GLU A 21 17.25 -2.49 -12.84
C GLU A 21 17.22 -3.31 -14.13
N ARG A 22 16.63 -4.51 -14.09
CA ARG A 22 16.56 -5.42 -15.24
C ARG A 22 15.55 -4.99 -16.32
N TYR A 23 14.45 -4.35 -15.91
CA TYR A 23 13.31 -3.99 -16.77
C TYR A 23 12.98 -2.49 -16.65
N SER A 24 14.01 -1.65 -16.80
CA SER A 24 13.90 -0.19 -16.62
C SER A 24 12.96 0.51 -17.60
N LYS A 25 12.67 -0.10 -18.76
CA LYS A 25 11.73 0.43 -19.76
C LYS A 25 10.27 0.14 -19.37
N GLU A 26 10.05 -1.01 -18.72
CA GLU A 26 8.74 -1.49 -18.29
C GLU A 26 8.35 -0.90 -16.93
N VAL A 27 9.30 -0.76 -16.00
CA VAL A 27 9.05 -0.15 -14.70
C VAL A 27 9.03 1.38 -14.82
N ARG A 28 7.83 1.93 -15.00
CA ARG A 28 7.61 3.39 -15.04
C ARG A 28 7.41 4.03 -13.66
N CYS A 29 7.34 3.22 -12.61
CA CYS A 29 7.19 3.70 -11.24
C CYS A 29 8.46 4.44 -10.81
N LYS A 30 8.28 5.68 -10.32
CA LYS A 30 9.35 6.54 -9.81
C LYS A 30 8.79 7.48 -8.77
N LYS A 31 9.66 8.17 -8.02
CA LYS A 31 9.22 9.24 -7.10
C LYS A 31 8.37 10.26 -7.88
N GLY A 32 7.19 10.58 -7.35
CA GLY A 32 6.20 11.44 -8.02
C GLY A 32 5.19 10.70 -8.91
N CYS A 33 5.34 9.39 -9.13
CA CYS A 33 4.25 8.57 -9.67
C CYS A 33 3.18 8.38 -8.59
N THR A 34 1.94 8.79 -8.86
CA THR A 34 0.85 8.81 -7.88
C THR A 34 -0.20 7.73 -8.10
N ASP A 35 0.00 6.81 -9.05
CA ASP A 35 -1.04 5.83 -9.41
C ASP A 35 -1.46 4.93 -8.23
N CYS A 36 -0.49 4.48 -7.42
CA CYS A 36 -0.76 3.73 -6.20
C CYS A 36 -1.44 4.57 -5.12
N CYS A 37 -1.29 5.90 -5.15
CA CYS A 37 -1.93 6.82 -4.21
C CYS A 37 -3.41 7.06 -4.55
N HIS A 38 -3.90 6.52 -5.67
CA HIS A 38 -5.32 6.53 -6.00
C HIS A 38 -5.92 5.11 -6.04
N ALA A 39 -5.10 4.07 -5.89
CA ALA A 39 -5.57 2.68 -5.81
C ALA A 39 -6.21 2.42 -4.43
N VAL A 40 -7.22 1.56 -4.42
CA VAL A 40 -7.99 1.25 -3.22
C VAL A 40 -7.59 -0.11 -2.68
N PHE A 41 -6.92 -0.13 -1.53
CA PHE A 41 -6.61 -1.34 -0.79
C PHE A 41 -6.59 -1.06 0.71
N ASP A 42 -6.77 -2.12 1.48
CA ASP A 42 -6.62 -2.10 2.93
C ASP A 42 -5.18 -2.46 3.37
N VAL A 43 -4.89 -2.25 4.65
CA VAL A 43 -3.61 -2.57 5.28
C VAL A 43 -3.81 -3.50 6.48
N SER A 44 -2.78 -4.27 6.80
CA SER A 44 -2.74 -5.14 7.99
C SER A 44 -2.65 -4.33 9.29
N LEU A 45 -2.89 -4.96 10.44
CA LEU A 45 -2.77 -4.28 11.74
C LEU A 45 -1.36 -3.78 11.99
N ILE A 46 -0.33 -4.60 11.75
CA ILE A 46 1.06 -4.23 11.95
C ILE A 46 1.44 -3.01 11.09
N GLU A 47 0.97 -2.95 9.84
CA GLU A 47 1.16 -1.80 8.96
C GLU A 47 0.34 -0.58 9.41
N ALA A 48 -0.90 -0.76 9.85
CA ALA A 48 -1.74 0.32 10.35
C ALA A 48 -1.07 1.03 11.54
N LEU A 49 -0.57 0.26 12.50
CA LEU A 49 0.17 0.79 13.66
C LEU A 49 1.47 1.48 13.25
N TYR A 50 2.18 0.92 12.26
CA TYR A 50 3.39 1.53 11.73
C TYR A 50 3.10 2.88 11.05
N ILE A 51 2.11 2.90 10.14
CA ILE A 51 1.65 4.12 9.45
C ILE A 51 1.22 5.17 10.47
N ARG A 52 0.44 4.77 11.49
CA ARG A 52 -0.05 5.69 12.52
C ARG A 52 1.10 6.33 13.29
N ARG A 53 2.06 5.53 13.75
CA ARG A 53 3.24 6.03 14.46
C ARG A 53 4.01 7.07 13.63
N HIS A 54 4.21 6.81 12.33
CA HIS A 54 4.88 7.77 11.44
C HIS A 54 4.04 9.02 11.19
N PHE A 55 2.73 8.85 11.02
CA PHE A 55 1.79 9.95 10.85
C PHE A 55 1.78 10.89 12.06
N ASP A 56 1.81 10.35 13.27
CA ASP A 56 1.81 11.15 14.51
C ASP A 56 3.10 11.97 14.68
N SER A 57 4.20 11.54 14.04
CA SER A 57 5.47 12.29 14.02
C SER A 57 5.51 13.45 13.02
N LEU A 58 4.52 13.55 12.14
CA LEU A 58 4.42 14.65 11.18
C LEU A 58 4.06 15.97 11.87
N ASP A 59 4.41 17.07 11.21
CA ASP A 59 4.06 18.40 11.70
C ASP A 59 2.53 18.63 11.69
N ARG A 60 2.08 19.59 12.49
CA ARG A 60 0.65 19.87 12.66
C ARG A 60 -0.06 20.23 11.34
N LYS A 61 0.62 20.91 10.41
CA LYS A 61 0.06 21.34 9.13
C LYS A 61 -0.15 20.12 8.21
N GLN A 62 0.85 19.25 8.09
CA GLN A 62 0.78 18.00 7.34
C GLN A 62 -0.33 17.10 7.87
N ARG A 63 -0.39 16.88 9.20
CA ARG A 63 -1.47 16.07 9.79
C ARG A 63 -2.84 16.65 9.52
N ARG A 64 -3.03 17.96 9.68
CA ARG A 64 -4.33 18.61 9.44
C ARG A 64 -4.79 18.45 7.99
N ALA A 65 -3.90 18.62 7.03
CA ALA A 65 -4.20 18.42 5.62
C ALA A 65 -4.63 16.96 5.33
N ALA A 66 -3.85 15.99 5.80
CA ALA A 66 -4.14 14.58 5.63
C ALA A 66 -5.47 14.16 6.28
N LEU A 67 -5.78 14.63 7.49
CA LEU A 67 -7.04 14.33 8.18
C LEU A 67 -8.26 14.86 7.43
N ASN A 68 -8.16 16.03 6.78
CA ASN A 68 -9.26 16.57 5.98
C ASN A 68 -9.56 15.69 4.76
N ILE A 69 -8.53 15.14 4.12
CA ILE A 69 -8.68 14.20 3.00
C ILE A 69 -9.18 12.85 3.52
N ALA A 70 -8.67 12.38 4.67
CA ALA A 70 -9.03 11.09 5.27
C ALA A 70 -10.53 10.98 5.52
N LYS A 71 -11.18 12.05 6.02
CA LYS A 71 -12.64 12.06 6.21
C LYS A 71 -13.41 11.81 4.92
N LYS A 72 -12.99 12.44 3.80
CA LYS A 72 -13.62 12.25 2.49
C LYS A 72 -13.34 10.85 1.95
N ALA A 73 -12.09 10.40 2.04
CA ALA A 73 -11.64 9.09 1.59
C ALA A 73 -12.36 7.94 2.33
N LEU A 74 -12.56 8.07 3.65
CA LEU A 74 -13.29 7.08 4.44
C LEU A 74 -14.77 7.02 4.02
N LYS A 75 -15.41 8.18 3.83
CA LYS A 75 -16.79 8.22 3.30
C LYS A 75 -16.90 7.53 1.94
N SER A 76 -15.97 7.78 1.03
CA SER A 76 -15.95 7.11 -0.28
C SER A 76 -15.70 5.61 -0.15
N TRP A 77 -14.84 5.19 0.77
CA TRP A 77 -14.60 3.78 1.07
C TRP A 77 -15.88 3.09 1.56
N ASP A 78 -16.58 3.67 2.53
CA ASP A 78 -17.82 3.11 3.08
C ASP A 78 -18.91 2.99 2.01
N GLN A 79 -18.99 3.96 1.10
CA GLN A 79 -19.89 3.89 -0.06
C GLN A 79 -19.56 2.72 -0.98
N LEU A 80 -18.27 2.51 -1.32
CA LEU A 80 -17.85 1.37 -2.16
C LEU A 80 -18.14 0.03 -1.51
N VAL A 81 -17.83 -0.11 -0.21
CA VAL A 81 -18.08 -1.33 0.55
C VAL A 81 -19.58 -1.63 0.63
N THR A 82 -20.39 -0.61 0.92
CA THR A 82 -21.86 -0.74 0.97
C THR A 82 -22.43 -1.15 -0.39
N ALA A 83 -21.91 -0.56 -1.47
CA ALA A 83 -22.31 -0.89 -2.84
C ALA A 83 -21.72 -2.23 -3.34
N LYS A 84 -20.88 -2.92 -2.55
CA LYS A 84 -20.13 -4.12 -2.94
C LYS A 84 -19.37 -3.93 -4.26
N ALA A 85 -18.82 -2.73 -4.46
CA ALA A 85 -18.05 -2.40 -5.65
C ALA A 85 -16.73 -3.18 -5.69
N ASP A 86 -16.21 -3.44 -6.89
CA ASP A 86 -14.87 -3.99 -7.07
C ASP A 86 -13.81 -2.96 -6.69
N LEU A 87 -13.17 -3.16 -5.53
CA LEU A 87 -12.15 -2.27 -5.02
C LEU A 87 -10.91 -2.21 -5.92
N SER A 88 -10.66 -3.23 -6.75
CA SER A 88 -9.53 -3.25 -7.67
C SER A 88 -9.66 -2.23 -8.82
N LEU A 89 -10.91 -1.87 -9.16
CA LEU A 89 -11.22 -0.87 -10.19
C LEU A 89 -11.51 0.51 -9.59
N ALA A 90 -11.81 0.57 -8.30
CA ALA A 90 -12.15 1.80 -7.63
C ALA A 90 -10.92 2.72 -7.45
N ARG A 91 -11.19 4.03 -7.36
CA ARG A 91 -10.16 5.05 -7.18
C ARG A 91 -10.53 6.01 -6.07
N ILE A 92 -9.73 6.04 -5.00
CA ILE A 92 -9.87 6.99 -3.88
C ILE A 92 -8.50 7.61 -3.63
N ARG A 93 -8.45 8.95 -3.59
CA ARG A 93 -7.21 9.67 -3.27
C ARG A 93 -6.75 9.35 -1.85
N CYS A 94 -5.55 8.81 -1.72
CA CYS A 94 -4.90 8.54 -0.44
C CYS A 94 -4.73 9.85 0.35
N PRO A 95 -5.03 9.86 1.66
CA PRO A 95 -4.87 11.04 2.49
C PRO A 95 -3.41 11.45 2.73
N LEU A 96 -2.47 10.55 2.52
CA LEU A 96 -1.04 10.81 2.67
C LEU A 96 -0.40 11.45 1.42
N LEU A 97 -1.15 11.59 0.33
CA LEU A 97 -0.69 12.28 -0.88
C LEU A 97 -0.78 13.80 -0.71
N THR A 98 0.34 14.49 -0.88
CA THR A 98 0.40 15.96 -0.96
C THR A 98 -0.06 16.47 -2.32
N ASP A 99 -0.38 17.75 -2.40
CA ASP A 99 -0.70 18.39 -3.68
C ASP A 99 0.53 18.53 -4.59
N SER A 100 1.75 18.40 -4.05
CA SER A 100 3.01 18.29 -4.82
C SER A 100 3.25 16.88 -5.40
N GLY A 101 2.34 15.92 -5.19
CA GLY A 101 2.48 14.56 -5.71
C GLY A 101 3.43 13.67 -4.89
N GLU A 102 3.71 14.03 -3.64
CA GLU A 102 4.58 13.27 -2.75
C GLU A 102 3.79 12.62 -1.61
N CYS A 103 4.27 11.49 -1.08
CA CYS A 103 3.66 10.87 0.08
C CYS A 103 4.32 11.40 1.37
N VAL A 104 3.55 12.01 2.26
CA VAL A 104 4.07 12.54 3.55
C VAL A 104 4.60 11.43 4.47
N CYS A 105 4.16 10.19 4.27
CA CYS A 105 4.61 9.01 5.01
C CYS A 105 5.31 8.00 4.08
N TYR A 106 6.08 8.46 3.08
CA TYR A 106 6.64 7.59 2.05
C TYR A 106 7.49 6.43 2.59
N LYS A 107 8.22 6.64 3.70
CA LYS A 107 9.02 5.59 4.36
C LYS A 107 8.16 4.54 5.07
N ALA A 108 6.93 4.89 5.44
CA ALA A 108 5.96 4.02 6.10
C ALA A 108 4.92 3.43 5.15
N ARG A 109 5.12 3.57 3.83
CA ARG A 109 4.21 3.02 2.84
C ARG A 109 4.01 1.49 3.04
N PRO A 110 2.78 0.99 2.92
CA PRO A 110 2.48 -0.44 3.10
C PRO A 110 3.05 -1.29 1.95
N ILE A 111 3.06 -2.61 2.11
CA ILE A 111 3.53 -3.57 1.11
C ILE A 111 2.88 -3.33 -0.25
N ASN A 112 1.55 -3.14 -0.29
CA ASN A 112 0.85 -2.89 -1.55
C ASN A 112 1.38 -1.64 -2.27
N CYS A 113 1.76 -0.57 -1.57
CA CYS A 113 2.40 0.60 -2.18
C CYS A 113 3.82 0.29 -2.68
N ARG A 114 4.59 -0.53 -1.95
CA ARG A 114 5.99 -0.86 -2.30
C ARG A 114 6.04 -1.68 -3.57
N THR A 115 5.15 -2.66 -3.70
CA THR A 115 5.17 -3.63 -4.79
C THR A 115 4.36 -3.20 -6.02
N TYR A 116 3.59 -2.11 -5.93
CA TYR A 116 2.66 -1.68 -6.98
C TYR A 116 3.29 -1.49 -8.36
N GLY A 117 4.55 -1.05 -8.40
CA GLY A 117 5.25 -0.71 -9.64
C GLY A 117 5.77 -1.89 -10.46
N ILE A 118 5.69 -3.10 -9.93
CA ILE A 118 6.23 -4.33 -10.55
C ILE A 118 5.13 -5.41 -10.68
N PRO A 119 5.36 -6.46 -11.47
CA PRO A 119 4.43 -7.58 -11.55
C PRO A 119 4.33 -8.30 -10.21
N THR A 120 3.10 -8.50 -9.75
CA THR A 120 2.81 -9.28 -8.54
C THR A 120 1.92 -10.45 -8.90
N VAL A 121 1.97 -11.51 -8.10
CA VAL A 121 1.10 -12.68 -8.25
C VAL A 121 0.27 -12.92 -6.99
N ILE A 122 -1.02 -13.19 -7.19
CA ILE A 122 -1.96 -13.60 -6.16
C ILE A 122 -2.66 -14.87 -6.66
N GLY A 123 -2.43 -16.01 -5.99
CA GLY A 123 -2.80 -17.31 -6.54
C GLY A 123 -2.09 -17.55 -7.87
N ASP A 124 -2.85 -17.82 -8.93
CA ASP A 124 -2.31 -18.05 -10.28
C ASP A 124 -2.45 -16.83 -11.20
N ARG A 125 -2.84 -15.67 -10.66
CA ARG A 125 -3.08 -14.45 -11.44
C ARG A 125 -1.99 -13.44 -11.23
N SER A 126 -1.43 -12.95 -12.34
CA SER A 126 -0.47 -11.85 -12.35
C SER A 126 -1.19 -10.51 -12.45
N HIS A 127 -0.70 -9.52 -11.70
CA HIS A 127 -1.22 -8.17 -11.65
C HIS A 127 -0.09 -7.17 -11.92
N VAL A 128 -0.35 -6.21 -12.81
CA VAL A 128 0.57 -5.13 -13.14
C VAL A 128 -0.16 -3.79 -13.09
N CYS A 129 0.56 -2.73 -12.75
CA CYS A 129 0.03 -1.37 -12.86
C CYS A 129 -0.26 -1.03 -14.34
N GLY A 130 -1.43 -0.45 -14.62
CA GLY A 130 -1.82 -0.03 -15.97
C GLY A 130 -0.94 1.05 -16.60
N LEU A 131 -0.12 1.74 -15.81
CA LEU A 131 0.87 2.72 -16.30
C LEU A 131 2.24 2.09 -16.61
N SER A 132 2.47 0.84 -16.23
CA SER A 132 3.71 0.13 -16.53
C SER A 132 3.84 -0.19 -18.02
N GLY A 133 5.03 -0.59 -18.46
CA GLY A 133 5.29 -1.09 -19.80
C GLY A 133 5.29 -2.61 -19.89
N PHE A 134 4.85 -3.34 -18.86
CA PHE A 134 4.79 -4.80 -18.91
C PHE A 134 3.73 -5.26 -19.92
N GLU A 135 4.15 -6.12 -20.85
CA GLU A 135 3.30 -6.62 -21.92
C GLU A 135 2.70 -8.00 -21.60
N GLN A 136 1.46 -8.22 -22.05
CA GLN A 136 0.79 -9.51 -21.95
C GLN A 136 1.50 -10.56 -22.82
N GLY A 137 1.59 -11.80 -22.30
CA GLY A 137 2.24 -12.93 -23.01
C GLY A 137 3.76 -13.00 -22.87
N LYS A 138 4.40 -12.00 -22.24
CA LYS A 138 5.82 -12.04 -21.86
C LYS A 138 5.99 -12.53 -20.42
N THR A 139 7.13 -13.16 -20.14
CA THR A 139 7.48 -13.64 -18.80
C THR A 139 8.37 -12.61 -18.10
N TYR A 140 7.96 -12.20 -16.90
CA TYR A 140 8.70 -11.29 -16.04
C TYR A 140 8.80 -11.89 -14.63
N PRO A 141 9.82 -11.52 -13.84
CA PRO A 141 9.84 -11.83 -12.42
C PRO A 141 8.60 -11.26 -11.74
N THR A 142 7.93 -12.08 -10.94
CA THR A 142 6.78 -11.67 -10.15
C THR A 142 7.08 -11.75 -8.67
N LEU A 143 6.49 -10.85 -7.91
CA LEU A 143 6.53 -10.93 -6.46
C LEU A 143 5.25 -11.62 -5.95
N ASN A 144 5.40 -12.66 -5.14
CA ASN A 144 4.27 -13.37 -4.54
C ASN A 144 3.65 -12.54 -3.40
N LEU A 145 2.61 -11.79 -3.75
CA LEU A 145 1.94 -10.89 -2.81
C LEU A 145 1.15 -11.67 -1.75
N ALA A 146 0.63 -12.86 -2.09
CA ALA A 146 -0.06 -13.71 -1.12
C ALA A 146 0.85 -14.13 0.04
N HIS A 147 2.12 -14.46 -0.24
CA HIS A 147 3.12 -14.77 0.78
C HIS A 147 3.44 -13.56 1.68
N LEU A 148 3.57 -12.37 1.09
CA LEU A 148 3.79 -11.15 1.89
C LEU A 148 2.58 -10.83 2.77
N GLN A 149 1.37 -10.95 2.25
CA GLN A 149 0.14 -10.73 3.03
C GLN A 149 -0.01 -11.76 4.15
N LYS A 150 0.35 -13.02 3.92
CA LYS A 150 0.42 -14.04 4.96
C LYS A 150 1.40 -13.64 6.06
N ARG A 151 2.60 -13.18 5.70
CA ARG A 151 3.59 -12.73 6.69
C ARG A 151 3.11 -11.54 7.50
N LEU A 152 2.46 -10.56 6.87
CA LEU A 152 1.84 -9.42 7.55
C LEU A 152 0.75 -9.86 8.54
N TYR A 153 -0.06 -10.86 8.16
CA TYR A 153 -1.07 -11.44 9.05
C TYR A 153 -0.42 -12.11 10.27
N GLU A 154 0.61 -12.94 10.08
CA GLU A 154 1.34 -13.59 11.18
C GLU A 154 1.92 -12.56 12.17
N LEU A 155 2.55 -11.50 11.65
CA LEU A 155 3.09 -10.41 12.48
C LEU A 155 1.98 -9.66 13.23
N SER A 156 0.83 -9.47 12.59
CA SER A 156 -0.34 -8.82 13.19
C SER A 156 -0.95 -9.65 14.32
N VAL A 157 -1.05 -10.97 14.13
CA VAL A 157 -1.55 -11.92 15.15
C VAL A 157 -0.58 -12.05 16.31
N ALA A 158 0.73 -12.08 16.04
CA ALA A 158 1.75 -12.14 17.09
C ALA A 158 1.72 -10.89 18.00
N LEU A 159 1.29 -9.74 17.47
CA LEU A 159 1.26 -8.48 18.22
C LEU A 159 0.01 -8.34 19.11
N GLU A 160 -1.18 -8.63 18.59
CA GLU A 160 -2.46 -8.28 19.25
C GLU A 160 -3.46 -9.46 19.28
N GLY A 161 -2.99 -10.68 19.02
CA GLY A 161 -3.81 -11.88 18.95
C GLY A 161 -4.67 -11.98 17.68
N ASN A 162 -5.36 -13.10 17.51
CA ASN A 162 -6.09 -13.40 16.27
C ASN A 162 -7.26 -12.44 15.98
N GLU A 163 -8.02 -12.06 17.01
CA GLU A 163 -9.23 -11.24 16.84
C GLU A 163 -8.95 -9.85 16.27
N ARG A 164 -7.85 -9.23 16.68
CA ARG A 164 -7.39 -7.96 16.12
C ARG A 164 -6.51 -8.18 14.90
N GLY A 165 -5.60 -9.16 14.94
CA GLY A 165 -4.63 -9.40 13.88
C GLY A 165 -5.22 -9.73 12.51
N LYS A 166 -6.43 -10.34 12.48
CA LYS A 166 -7.14 -10.66 11.23
C LYS A 166 -7.83 -9.47 10.56
N ARG A 167 -8.05 -8.36 11.29
CA ARG A 167 -8.77 -7.21 10.76
C ARG A 167 -7.90 -6.47 9.74
N ARG A 168 -8.57 -5.70 8.88
CA ARG A 168 -7.97 -4.90 7.82
C ARG A 168 -8.56 -3.50 7.86
N TRP A 169 -7.78 -2.49 7.49
CA TRP A 169 -8.21 -1.09 7.56
C TRP A 169 -7.87 -0.33 6.29
N PRO A 170 -8.75 0.54 5.78
CA PRO A 170 -8.34 1.53 4.82
C PRO A 170 -7.40 2.53 5.49
N VAL A 171 -6.40 3.02 4.76
CA VAL A 171 -5.43 4.02 5.26
C VAL A 171 -6.14 5.24 5.87
N ALA A 172 -7.26 5.66 5.28
CA ALA A 172 -8.07 6.76 5.80
C ALA A 172 -8.57 6.53 7.24
N ALA A 173 -9.02 5.32 7.56
CA ALA A 173 -9.45 5.01 8.92
C ALA A 173 -8.27 5.03 9.90
N VAL A 174 -7.11 4.48 9.51
CA VAL A 174 -5.89 4.47 10.34
C VAL A 174 -5.50 5.88 10.83
N LEU A 175 -5.65 6.90 9.98
CA LEU A 175 -5.33 8.28 10.35
C LEU A 175 -6.37 8.93 11.26
N LEU A 176 -7.61 8.45 11.25
CA LEU A 176 -8.73 9.03 12.00
C LEU A 176 -8.94 8.40 13.38
N PHE A 177 -8.30 7.27 13.67
CA PHE A 177 -8.34 6.62 14.97
C PHE A 177 -7.57 7.37 16.07
#